data_AF-A0A2K4ZKS5-F1
#
_entry.id   AF-A0A2K4ZKS5-F1
#
_cell.length_a   1.000
_cell.length_b   1.000
_cell.length_c   1.000
_cell.angle_alpha   90.00
_cell.angle_beta   90.00
_cell.angle_gamma   90.00
#
_symmetry.space_group_name_H-M   'P 1'
#
loop_
_entity.id
_entity.type
_entity.pdbx_description
1 polymer ?
#
loop_
_entity_poly.entity_id
_entity_poly.type
_entity_poly.pdbx_seq_one_letter_code
_entity_poly.pdbx_strand_id
1 'polypeptide(L)'
;MYLAQNLKYLREKNGETQKDIANMLFVTEMTISRYEKGECEPNLQKVVDLAFHFQITVDELIAKPIRPVQPLYIRNVRFLQTKYEISDKELALLMGLTMSQWKQCVRFGLELPIGPAERHKIADFFGLKPGELEMRDLSKEGV
;
A
#
# COMPACT_ATOMS: atom_id res chain seq x y z
N MET A 1 -0.85 19.98 0.70
CA MET A 1 -1.25 19.18 1.89
C MET A 1 -1.37 17.70 1.47
N TYR A 2 -0.95 16.74 2.29
CA TYR A 2 -0.99 15.30 1.98
C TYR A 2 -2.31 14.61 2.38
N LEU A 3 -3.28 15.36 2.91
CA LEU A 3 -4.53 14.85 3.47
C LEU A 3 -5.27 13.86 2.56
N ALA A 4 -5.55 14.21 1.30
CA ALA A 4 -6.35 13.38 0.39
C ALA A 4 -5.77 11.97 0.22
N GLN A 5 -4.46 11.90 -0.06
CA GLN A 5 -3.70 10.67 -0.26
C GLN A 5 -3.47 9.89 1.04
N ASN A 6 -3.27 10.58 2.16
CA ASN A 6 -3.13 9.97 3.47
C ASN A 6 -4.46 9.37 3.97
N LEU A 7 -5.58 10.10 3.83
CA LEU A 7 -6.92 9.63 4.18
C LEU A 7 -7.24 8.33 3.45
N LYS A 8 -7.07 8.33 2.12
CA LYS A 8 -7.30 7.15 1.30
C LYS A 8 -6.42 5.98 1.72
N TYR A 9 -5.13 6.24 1.96
CA TYR A 9 -4.18 5.21 2.37
C TYR A 9 -4.56 4.59 3.73
N LEU A 10 -4.85 5.42 4.74
CA LEU A 10 -5.21 4.97 6.08
C LEU A 10 -6.52 4.17 6.08
N ARG A 11 -7.54 4.69 5.39
CA ARG A 11 -8.82 4.00 5.24
C ARG A 11 -8.63 2.59 4.67
N GLU A 12 -7.90 2.49 3.57
CA GLU A 12 -7.73 1.19 2.92
C GLU A 12 -6.78 0.25 3.69
N LYS A 13 -5.79 0.80 4.40
CA LYS A 13 -4.93 0.04 5.32
C LYS A 13 -5.76 -0.57 6.45
N ASN A 14 -6.77 0.14 6.93
CA ASN A 14 -7.68 -0.33 7.98
C ASN A 14 -8.81 -1.22 7.43
N GLY A 15 -8.86 -1.48 6.12
CA GLY A 15 -9.92 -2.29 5.51
C GLY A 15 -11.29 -1.59 5.46
N GLU A 16 -11.33 -0.28 5.65
CA GLU A 16 -12.56 0.51 5.72
C GLU A 16 -13.03 0.96 4.32
N THR A 17 -14.34 1.06 4.15
CA THR A 17 -14.98 1.62 2.95
C THR A 17 -15.16 3.13 3.06
N GLN A 18 -15.37 3.82 1.93
CA GLN A 18 -15.66 5.26 1.97
C GLN A 18 -16.94 5.54 2.76
N LYS A 19 -17.90 4.60 2.74
CA LYS A 19 -19.13 4.65 3.54
C LYS A 19 -18.85 4.57 5.05
N ASP A 20 -17.87 3.77 5.48
CA ASP A 20 -17.52 3.65 6.90
C ASP A 20 -17.00 4.99 7.45
N ILE A 21 -16.08 5.63 6.72
CA ILE A 21 -15.57 6.97 7.08
C ILE A 21 -16.67 8.03 6.99
N ALA A 22 -17.57 7.92 6.02
CA ALA A 22 -18.69 8.85 5.86
C ALA A 22 -19.63 8.80 7.05
N ASN A 23 -19.98 7.59 7.52
CA ASN A 23 -20.79 7.38 8.71
C ASN A 23 -20.10 7.95 9.95
N MET A 24 -18.79 7.74 10.08
CA MET A 24 -18.00 8.24 11.22
C MET A 24 -17.97 9.78 11.27
N LEU A 25 -17.81 10.45 10.12
CA LEU A 25 -17.76 11.91 10.02
C LEU A 25 -19.14 12.58 9.87
N PHE A 26 -20.23 11.81 9.87
CA PHE A 26 -21.59 12.28 9.60
C PHE A 26 -21.70 13.07 8.28
N VAL A 27 -21.10 12.54 7.20
CA VAL A 27 -21.15 13.10 5.85
C VAL A 27 -21.62 12.06 4.83
N THR A 28 -21.77 12.47 3.57
CA THR A 28 -22.08 11.53 2.48
C THR A 28 -20.82 10.79 2.01
N GLU A 29 -20.98 9.58 1.49
CA GLU A 29 -19.90 8.83 0.83
C GLU A 29 -19.26 9.62 -0.32
N MET A 30 -20.07 10.37 -1.07
CA MET A 30 -19.58 11.30 -2.10
C MET A 30 -18.63 12.35 -1.52
N THR A 31 -18.89 12.86 -0.32
CA THR A 31 -18.01 13.83 0.34
C THR A 31 -16.65 13.22 0.63
N ILE A 32 -16.61 11.99 1.14
CA ILE A 32 -15.35 11.26 1.37
C ILE A 32 -14.61 11.01 0.05
N SER A 33 -15.32 10.64 -1.01
CA SER A 33 -14.73 10.47 -2.34
C SER A 33 -14.05 11.76 -2.83
N ARG A 34 -14.70 12.92 -2.62
CA ARG A 34 -14.13 14.22 -2.98
C ARG A 34 -12.93 14.59 -2.10
N TYR A 35 -12.96 14.27 -0.80
CA TYR A 35 -11.80 14.43 0.09
C TYR A 35 -10.60 13.60 -0.39
N GLU A 36 -10.81 12.32 -0.73
CA GLU A 36 -9.75 11.42 -1.19
C GLU A 36 -9.17 11.79 -2.57
N LYS A 37 -9.94 12.53 -3.37
CA LYS A 37 -9.49 13.08 -4.65
C LYS A 37 -8.88 14.47 -4.52
N GLY A 38 -8.96 15.11 -3.35
CA GLY A 38 -8.53 16.49 -3.14
C GLY A 38 -9.41 17.53 -3.85
N GLU A 39 -10.64 17.16 -4.21
CA GLU A 39 -11.60 18.07 -4.87
C GLU A 39 -12.23 19.07 -3.87
N CYS A 40 -12.30 18.68 -2.60
CA CYS A 40 -12.64 19.56 -1.49
C CYS A 40 -11.90 19.11 -0.23
N GLU A 41 -11.84 19.98 0.76
CA GLU A 41 -11.17 19.70 2.03
C GLU A 41 -12.21 19.60 3.18
N PRO A 42 -12.01 18.69 4.13
CA PRO A 42 -12.75 18.68 5.38
C PRO A 42 -12.45 19.94 6.20
N ASN A 43 -13.42 20.34 7.03
CA ASN A 43 -13.18 21.37 8.02
C ASN A 43 -12.24 20.86 9.13
N LEU A 44 -11.70 21.79 9.92
CA LEU A 44 -10.72 21.47 10.96
C LEU A 44 -11.21 20.39 11.94
N GLN A 45 -12.48 20.43 12.35
CA GLN A 45 -13.04 19.43 13.25
C GLN A 45 -12.98 18.02 12.64
N LYS A 46 -13.39 17.85 11.38
CA LYS A 46 -13.30 16.54 10.69
C LYS A 46 -11.86 16.07 10.50
N VAL A 47 -10.91 16.99 10.32
CA VAL A 47 -9.47 16.64 10.28
C VAL A 47 -9.02 16.08 11.63
N VAL A 48 -9.44 16.69 12.73
CA VAL A 48 -9.16 16.20 14.10
C VAL A 48 -9.82 14.84 14.32
N ASP A 49 -11.08 14.66 13.92
CA ASP A 49 -11.82 13.41 14.06
C ASP A 49 -11.15 12.26 13.27
N LEU A 50 -10.69 12.54 12.04
CA LEU A 50 -9.92 11.59 11.23
C LEU A 50 -8.60 11.21 11.89
N ALA A 51 -7.85 12.18 12.41
CA ALA A 51 -6.58 11.93 13.09
C ALA A 51 -6.80 11.06 14.34
N PHE A 52 -7.83 11.35 15.14
CA PHE A 52 -8.21 10.56 16.30
C PHE A 52 -8.63 9.13 15.93
N HIS A 53 -9.47 8.97 14.91
CA HIS A 53 -9.93 7.66 14.41
C HIS A 53 -8.76 6.77 13.98
N PHE A 54 -7.81 7.33 13.23
CA PHE A 54 -6.63 6.60 12.77
C PHE A 54 -5.49 6.50 13.80
N GLN A 55 -5.68 7.06 15.00
CA GLN A 55 -4.69 7.09 16.08
C GLN A 55 -3.35 7.72 15.66
N ILE A 56 -3.42 8.81 14.90
CA ILE A 56 -2.26 9.60 14.47
C ILE A 56 -2.46 11.07 14.84
N THR A 57 -1.40 11.86 14.74
CA THR A 57 -1.49 13.32 14.88
C THR A 57 -2.04 13.97 13.61
N VAL A 58 -2.58 15.20 13.76
CA VAL A 58 -3.00 16.00 12.60
C VAL A 58 -1.82 16.28 11.68
N ASP A 59 -0.64 16.59 12.23
CA ASP A 59 0.59 16.78 11.46
C ASP A 59 0.94 15.56 10.61
N GLU A 60 0.86 14.34 11.17
CA GLU A 60 1.07 13.11 10.39
C GLU A 60 0.05 12.97 9.27
N LEU A 61 -1.22 13.32 9.52
CA LEU A 61 -2.28 13.25 8.53
C LEU A 61 -2.08 14.24 7.36
N ILE A 62 -1.47 15.40 7.57
CA ILE A 62 -1.47 16.49 6.58
C ILE A 62 -0.10 16.91 6.03
N ALA A 63 0.98 16.77 6.81
CA ALA A 63 2.25 17.42 6.53
C ALA A 63 3.18 16.62 5.61
N LYS A 64 3.10 15.28 5.66
CA LYS A 64 3.99 14.38 4.91
C LYS A 64 3.23 13.15 4.42
N PRO A 65 3.72 12.45 3.37
CA PRO A 65 3.08 11.22 2.93
C PRO A 65 3.25 10.13 4.02
N ILE A 66 2.13 9.55 4.46
CA ILE A 66 2.15 8.41 5.40
C ILE A 66 2.50 7.12 4.66
N ARG A 67 2.09 7.01 3.40
CA ARG A 67 2.41 5.84 2.59
C ARG A 67 3.94 5.70 2.49
N PRO A 68 4.53 4.59 2.95
CA PRO A 68 5.96 4.38 2.84
C PRO A 68 6.36 4.32 1.37
N VAL A 69 7.57 4.79 1.06
CA VAL A 69 8.20 4.55 -0.24
C VAL A 69 8.21 3.04 -0.45
N GLN A 70 7.79 2.57 -1.63
CA GLN A 70 7.70 1.13 -1.90
C GLN A 70 9.04 0.45 -1.56
N PRO A 71 9.03 -0.61 -0.73
CA PRO A 71 10.25 -1.31 -0.38
C PRO A 71 10.99 -1.81 -1.63
N LEU A 72 12.32 -1.80 -1.58
CA LEU A 72 13.17 -2.19 -2.71
C LEU A 72 12.79 -3.56 -3.30
N TYR A 73 12.48 -4.52 -2.45
CA TYR A 73 12.08 -5.85 -2.90
C TYR A 73 10.77 -5.87 -3.67
N ILE A 74 9.78 -5.00 -3.36
CA ILE A 74 8.55 -4.91 -4.17
C ILE A 74 8.88 -4.39 -5.57
N ARG A 75 9.76 -3.39 -5.66
CA ARG A 75 10.21 -2.89 -6.95
C ARG A 75 10.96 -3.97 -7.74
N ASN A 76 11.80 -4.76 -7.08
CA ASN A 76 12.50 -5.88 -7.70
C ASN A 76 11.54 -6.97 -8.17
N VAL A 77 10.53 -7.34 -7.37
CA VAL A 77 9.49 -8.30 -7.79
C VAL A 77 8.76 -7.79 -9.02
N ARG A 78 8.37 -6.51 -9.05
CA ARG A 78 7.73 -5.90 -10.23
C ARG A 78 8.62 -5.94 -11.46
N PHE A 79 9.90 -5.61 -11.31
CA PHE A 79 10.88 -5.69 -12.38
C PHE A 79 11.00 -7.13 -12.91
N LEU A 80 11.13 -8.12 -12.03
CA LEU A 80 11.25 -9.53 -12.40
C LEU A 80 9.98 -10.06 -13.08
N GLN A 81 8.79 -9.67 -12.62
CA GLN A 81 7.53 -9.99 -13.31
C GLN A 81 7.53 -9.50 -14.75
N THR A 82 7.98 -8.26 -14.99
CA THR A 82 8.07 -7.72 -16.34
C THR A 82 9.16 -8.43 -17.16
N LYS A 83 10.33 -8.67 -16.58
CA LYS A 83 11.46 -9.31 -17.25
C LYS A 83 11.17 -10.75 -17.70
N TYR A 84 10.43 -11.50 -16.89
CA TYR A 84 10.12 -12.91 -17.14
C TYR A 84 8.66 -13.15 -17.56
N GLU A 85 7.91 -12.09 -17.88
CA GLU A 85 6.50 -12.13 -18.32
C GLU A 85 5.55 -12.86 -17.36
N ILE A 86 5.79 -12.73 -16.05
CA ILE A 86 5.05 -13.44 -15.00
C ILE A 86 3.89 -12.60 -14.49
N SER A 87 2.69 -13.18 -14.52
CA SER A 87 1.47 -12.54 -14.08
C SER A 87 1.35 -12.45 -12.56
N ASP A 88 0.56 -11.48 -12.09
CA ASP A 88 0.16 -11.39 -10.67
C ASP A 88 -0.54 -12.67 -10.17
N LYS A 89 -1.22 -13.40 -11.07
CA LYS A 89 -1.91 -14.65 -10.74
C LYS A 89 -0.94 -15.79 -10.45
N GLU A 90 0.11 -15.91 -11.24
CA GLU A 90 1.14 -16.92 -11.04
C GLU A 90 1.91 -16.68 -9.75
N LEU A 91 2.31 -15.43 -9.47
CA LEU A 91 2.96 -15.11 -8.21
C LEU A 91 2.01 -15.26 -7.02
N ALA A 92 0.74 -14.87 -7.12
CA ALA A 92 -0.22 -15.13 -6.05
C ALA A 92 -0.33 -16.63 -5.75
N LEU A 93 -0.39 -17.48 -6.78
CA LEU A 93 -0.45 -18.93 -6.64
C LEU A 93 0.83 -19.50 -6.01
N LEU A 94 2.01 -19.08 -6.46
CA LEU A 94 3.31 -19.45 -5.88
C LEU A 94 3.35 -19.18 -4.37
N MET A 95 2.73 -18.08 -3.95
CA MET A 95 2.74 -17.61 -2.58
C MET A 95 1.61 -18.20 -1.72
N GLY A 96 0.73 -19.02 -2.31
CA GLY A 96 -0.46 -19.55 -1.62
C GLY A 96 -1.47 -18.46 -1.25
N LEU A 97 -1.52 -17.38 -2.02
CA LEU A 97 -2.36 -16.20 -1.78
C LEU A 97 -3.49 -16.09 -2.79
N THR A 98 -4.59 -15.50 -2.35
CA THR A 98 -5.62 -15.01 -3.26
C THR A 98 -5.13 -13.77 -4.00
N MET A 99 -5.72 -13.49 -5.17
CA MET A 99 -5.44 -12.25 -5.93
C MET A 99 -5.70 -10.98 -5.11
N SER A 100 -6.68 -11.00 -4.20
CA SER A 100 -6.98 -9.87 -3.33
C SER A 100 -5.85 -9.63 -2.34
N GLN A 101 -5.40 -10.69 -1.66
CA GLN A 101 -4.26 -10.63 -0.74
C GLN A 101 -2.98 -10.18 -1.46
N TRP A 102 -2.69 -10.73 -2.65
CA TRP A 102 -1.54 -10.30 -3.46
C TRP A 102 -1.61 -8.82 -3.84
N LYS A 103 -2.79 -8.34 -4.27
CA LYS A 103 -2.95 -6.91 -4.60
C LYS A 103 -2.79 -6.01 -3.37
N GLN A 104 -3.32 -6.41 -2.22
CA GLN A 104 -3.14 -5.69 -0.95
C GLN A 104 -1.67 -5.63 -0.56
N CYS A 105 -0.95 -6.76 -0.64
CA CYS A 105 0.48 -6.86 -0.41
C CYS A 105 1.25 -5.79 -1.18
N VAL A 106 1.13 -5.82 -2.51
CA VAL A 106 1.89 -4.91 -3.36
C VAL A 106 1.48 -3.45 -3.16
N ARG A 107 0.20 -3.20 -2.85
CA ARG A 107 -0.33 -1.85 -2.65
C ARG A 107 0.23 -1.17 -1.40
N PHE A 108 0.29 -1.90 -0.28
CA PHE A 108 0.62 -1.34 1.04
C PHE A 108 2.08 -1.52 1.48
N GLY A 109 2.91 -2.20 0.68
CA GLY A 109 4.31 -2.40 1.05
C GLY A 109 4.51 -3.38 2.20
N LEU A 110 3.48 -4.21 2.47
CA LEU A 110 3.57 -5.47 3.22
C LEU A 110 3.92 -5.39 4.71
N GLU A 111 2.91 -5.15 5.53
CA GLU A 111 2.80 -5.89 6.79
C GLU A 111 1.82 -7.03 6.53
N LEU A 112 2.37 -8.21 6.23
CA LEU A 112 1.68 -9.48 5.91
C LEU A 112 0.99 -9.55 4.53
N PRO A 113 0.93 -10.75 3.89
CA PRO A 113 1.65 -12.00 4.16
C PRO A 113 3.08 -12.15 3.59
N ILE A 114 3.64 -11.21 2.81
CA ILE A 114 5.00 -11.37 2.26
C ILE A 114 6.06 -10.95 3.32
N GLY A 115 6.23 -11.80 4.32
CA GLY A 115 7.28 -11.69 5.33
C GLY A 115 8.64 -12.17 4.81
N PRO A 116 9.64 -12.32 5.68
CA PRO A 116 10.95 -12.84 5.30
C PRO A 116 10.87 -14.19 4.58
N ALA A 117 10.09 -15.15 5.08
CA ALA A 117 9.99 -16.49 4.49
C ALA A 117 9.43 -16.46 3.05
N GLU A 118 8.42 -15.63 2.83
CA GLU A 118 7.80 -15.41 1.53
C GLU A 118 8.76 -14.76 0.53
N ARG A 119 9.59 -13.81 0.97
CA ARG A 119 10.62 -13.21 0.11
C ARG A 119 11.67 -14.22 -0.32
N HIS A 120 12.04 -15.17 0.54
CA HIS A 120 12.93 -16.27 0.16
C HIS A 120 12.30 -17.14 -0.94
N LYS A 121 11.01 -17.49 -0.82
CA LYS A 121 10.32 -18.26 -1.88
C LYS A 121 10.34 -17.55 -3.23
N ILE A 122 10.14 -16.23 -3.23
CA ILE A 122 10.20 -15.44 -4.46
C ILE A 122 11.63 -15.41 -5.01
N ALA A 123 12.63 -15.20 -4.16
CA ALA A 123 14.03 -15.23 -4.55
C ALA A 123 14.41 -16.58 -5.18
N ASP A 124 14.07 -17.69 -4.53
CA ASP A 124 14.31 -19.05 -5.02
C ASP A 124 13.66 -19.31 -6.37
N PHE A 125 12.41 -18.86 -6.54
CA PHE A 125 11.67 -19.01 -7.80
C PHE A 125 12.34 -18.27 -8.97
N PHE A 126 12.95 -17.12 -8.72
CA PHE A 126 13.71 -16.36 -9.72
C PHE A 126 15.20 -16.76 -9.79
N GLY A 127 15.63 -17.78 -9.03
CA GLY A 127 17.02 -18.25 -8.98
C GLY A 127 18.00 -17.26 -8.33
N LEU A 128 17.50 -16.37 -7.47
CA LEU A 128 18.28 -15.40 -6.72
C LEU A 128 18.82 -15.99 -5.42
N LYS A 129 19.92 -15.45 -4.91
CA LYS A 129 20.43 -15.80 -3.58
C LYS A 129 19.59 -15.13 -2.48
N PRO A 130 19.53 -15.73 -1.27
CA PRO A 130 18.89 -15.10 -0.12
C PRO A 130 19.40 -13.67 0.11
N GLY A 131 18.47 -12.71 0.23
CA GLY A 131 18.79 -11.30 0.46
C GLY A 131 19.03 -10.45 -0.80
N GLU A 132 19.24 -11.03 -1.98
CA GLU A 132 19.44 -10.25 -3.22
C GLU A 132 18.19 -9.44 -3.59
N LEU A 133 17.01 -9.98 -3.26
CA LEU A 133 15.74 -9.30 -3.50
C LEU A 133 15.62 -8.01 -2.67
N GLU A 134 16.21 -7.95 -1.48
CA GLU A 134 16.12 -6.80 -0.57
C GLU A 134 17.32 -5.84 -0.63
N MET A 135 18.51 -6.32 -1.00
CA MET A 135 19.76 -5.57 -0.81
C MET A 135 20.25 -4.84 -2.07
N ARG A 136 19.73 -5.19 -3.25
CA ARG A 136 20.22 -4.65 -4.54
C ARG A 136 19.09 -4.20 -5.43
N ASP A 137 19.37 -3.26 -6.32
CA ASP A 137 18.38 -2.76 -7.28
C ASP A 137 18.49 -3.54 -8.59
N LEU A 138 17.73 -4.64 -8.70
CA LEU A 138 17.81 -5.55 -9.85
C LEU A 138 17.46 -4.86 -11.17
N SER A 139 16.68 -3.77 -11.12
CA SER A 139 16.33 -2.98 -12.30
C SER A 139 17.50 -2.20 -12.91
N LYS A 140 18.58 -2.03 -12.16
CA LYS A 140 19.78 -1.28 -12.58
C LYS A 140 20.96 -2.18 -12.96
N GLU A 141 20.86 -3.49 -12.76
CA GLU A 141 22.00 -4.42 -12.90
C GLU A 141 22.15 -5.05 -14.30
N GLY A 142 21.25 -4.80 -15.26
CA GLY A 142 21.55 -5.11 -16.67
C GLY A 142 20.37 -5.45 -17.57
N VAL A 143 20.33 -4.71 -18.69
CA VAL A 143 19.97 -5.19 -20.04
C VAL A 143 20.94 -6.28 -20.47
#